data_AF-A0A1D8S487-F1
#
_entry.id   AF-A0A1D8S487-F1
#
_cell.length_a   1.000
_cell.length_b   1.000
_cell.length_c   1.000
_cell.angle_alpha   90.00
_cell.angle_beta   90.00
_cell.angle_gamma   90.00
#
_symmetry.space_group_name_H-M   'P 1'
#
loop_
_entity.id
_entity.type
_entity.pdbx_description
1 polymer ?
#
loop_
_entity_poly.entity_id
_entity_poly.type
_entity_poly.pdbx_seq_one_letter_code
_entity_poly.pdbx_strand_id
1 'polypeptide(L)'
;MSGAFLPNVTAPEVEPDSEQLVEADVPPRLRREFLLQAGLLNVGVLAASGGAITLAFTARHRLGVVLLSAGLLAIGFTWWRYRREITD
;
A
#
# COMPACT_ATOMS: atom_id res chain seq x y z
N MET A 1 -4.15 43.87 -38.50
CA MET A 1 -3.66 42.74 -37.68
C MET A 1 -4.28 42.87 -36.31
N SER A 2 -5.42 42.22 -36.09
CA SER A 2 -6.16 42.28 -34.82
C SER A 2 -5.84 41.02 -34.04
N GLY A 3 -5.02 41.14 -32.99
CA GLY A 3 -4.71 40.03 -32.09
C GLY A 3 -5.92 39.78 -31.22
N ALA A 4 -6.60 38.65 -31.44
CA ALA A 4 -7.67 38.19 -30.58
C ALA A 4 -7.08 37.84 -29.21
N PHE A 5 -7.37 38.68 -28.22
CA PHE A 5 -7.09 38.45 -26.81
C PHE A 5 -8.01 37.31 -26.36
N LEU A 6 -7.50 36.07 -26.33
CA LEU A 6 -8.23 34.98 -25.69
C LEU A 6 -8.22 35.25 -24.18
N PRO A 7 -9.38 35.31 -23.51
CA PRO A 7 -9.40 35.33 -22.07
C PRO A 7 -8.68 34.07 -21.58
N ASN A 8 -7.64 34.25 -20.78
CA ASN A 8 -7.00 33.18 -20.04
C ASN A 8 -8.05 32.63 -19.06
N VAL A 9 -8.88 31.69 -19.52
CA VAL A 9 -9.76 30.90 -18.66
C VAL A 9 -8.82 30.00 -17.87
N THR A 10 -8.32 30.52 -16.76
CA THR A 10 -7.77 29.71 -15.68
C THR A 10 -8.92 28.79 -15.28
N ALA A 11 -8.92 27.57 -15.82
CA ALA A 11 -9.76 26.51 -15.28
C ALA A 11 -9.52 26.53 -13.76
N PRO A 12 -10.56 26.52 -12.92
CA PRO A 12 -10.33 26.43 -11.48
C PRO A 12 -9.43 25.22 -11.28
N GLU A 13 -8.23 25.48 -10.76
CA GLU A 13 -7.33 24.45 -10.31
C GLU A 13 -8.07 23.79 -9.16
N VAL A 14 -8.80 22.72 -9.48
CA VAL A 14 -9.45 21.88 -8.48
C VAL A 14 -8.30 21.18 -7.78
N GLU A 15 -7.70 21.86 -6.80
CA GLU A 15 -6.96 21.17 -5.75
C GLU A 15 -7.93 20.12 -5.23
N PRO A 16 -7.62 18.82 -5.37
CA PRO A 16 -8.47 17.80 -4.78
C PRO A 16 -8.45 18.08 -3.28
N ASP A 17 -9.58 18.56 -2.79
CA ASP A 17 -9.84 18.90 -1.40
C ASP A 17 -9.59 17.64 -0.58
N SER A 18 -8.34 17.53 -0.10
CA SER A 18 -7.83 16.32 0.55
C SER A 18 -8.58 16.01 1.86
N GLU A 19 -9.35 16.98 2.36
CA GLU A 19 -10.26 16.84 3.49
C GLU A 19 -11.54 16.06 3.12
N GLN A 20 -12.02 16.11 1.86
CA GLN A 20 -13.22 15.36 1.44
C GLN A 20 -12.99 13.86 1.28
N LEU A 21 -11.74 13.40 1.14
CA LEU A 21 -11.41 11.97 1.11
C LEU A 21 -11.41 11.31 2.50
N VAL A 22 -11.34 12.11 3.57
CA VAL A 22 -11.24 11.61 4.95
C VAL A 22 -12.61 11.26 5.54
N GLU A 23 -13.68 11.89 5.03
CA GLU A 23 -15.05 11.70 5.51
C GLU A 23 -15.93 10.95 4.49
N ALA A 24 -15.33 10.03 3.73
CA ALA A 24 -16.13 8.96 3.17
C ALA A 24 -16.60 8.09 4.35
N ASP A 25 -17.91 7.92 4.49
CA ASP A 25 -18.57 7.09 5.49
C ASP A 25 -18.26 5.60 5.19
N VAL A 26 -16.99 5.21 5.39
CA VAL A 26 -16.49 3.88 5.07
C VAL A 26 -17.07 2.91 6.09
N PRO A 27 -17.77 1.85 5.65
CA PRO A 27 -18.33 0.87 6.56
C PRO A 27 -17.24 0.36 7.53
N PRO A 28 -17.50 0.30 8.85
CA PRO A 28 -16.48 -0.03 9.85
C PRO A 28 -15.86 -1.42 9.62
N ARG A 29 -16.59 -2.32 8.96
CA ARG A 29 -16.10 -3.63 8.52
C ARG A 29 -14.99 -3.50 7.46
N LEU A 30 -15.18 -2.63 6.47
CA LEU A 30 -14.24 -2.41 5.38
C LEU A 30 -12.95 -1.75 5.90
N ARG A 31 -13.09 -0.77 6.81
CA ARG A 31 -11.96 -0.14 7.50
C ARG A 31 -11.14 -1.15 8.29
N ARG A 32 -11.80 -2.06 9.03
CA ARG A 32 -11.11 -3.10 9.81
C ARG A 32 -10.36 -4.08 8.91
N GLU A 33 -10.98 -4.51 7.82
CA GLU A 33 -10.34 -5.43 6.86
C GLU A 33 -9.11 -4.78 6.21
N PHE A 34 -9.24 -3.52 5.79
CA PHE A 34 -8.12 -2.74 5.25
C PHE A 34 -6.96 -2.64 6.26
N LEU A 35 -7.26 -2.30 7.52
CA LEU A 35 -6.22 -2.20 8.56
C LEU A 35 -5.54 -3.56 8.83
N LEU A 36 -6.29 -4.66 8.76
CA LEU A 36 -5.74 -6.01 8.89
C LEU A 36 -4.81 -6.35 7.70
N GLN A 37 -5.24 -6.09 6.47
CA GLN A 37 -4.43 -6.33 5.27
C GLN A 37 -3.17 -5.45 5.26
N ALA A 38 -3.32 -4.16 5.57
CA ALA A 38 -2.20 -3.22 5.67
C ALA A 38 -1.22 -3.63 6.79
N GLY A 39 -1.73 -4.01 7.96
CA GLY A 39 -0.90 -4.49 9.07
C GLY A 39 -0.12 -5.76 8.69
N LEU A 40 -0.79 -6.74 8.10
CA LEU A 40 -0.16 -7.99 7.67
C LEU A 40 0.90 -7.76 6.59
N LEU A 41 0.64 -6.86 5.64
CA LEU A 41 1.60 -6.49 4.61
C LEU A 41 2.84 -5.85 5.21
N ASN A 42 2.67 -4.89 6.13
CA ASN A 42 3.79 -4.24 6.81
C ASN A 42 4.65 -5.24 7.60
N VAL A 43 4.01 -6.14 8.36
CA VAL A 43 4.72 -7.21 9.06
C VAL A 43 5.46 -8.11 8.08
N GLY A 44 4.84 -8.47 6.95
CA GLY A 44 5.46 -9.27 5.90
C GLY A 44 6.70 -8.60 5.30
N VAL A 45 6.61 -7.31 4.97
CA VAL A 45 7.73 -6.51 4.45
C VAL A 45 8.85 -6.41 5.49
N LEU A 46 8.54 -6.07 6.74
CA LEU A 46 9.52 -5.98 7.82
C LEU A 46 10.25 -7.31 8.05
N ALA A 47 9.52 -8.42 8.08
CA ALA A 47 10.11 -9.75 8.22
C ALA A 47 10.98 -10.11 7.02
N ALA A 48 10.51 -9.84 5.79
CA ALA A 48 11.28 -10.10 4.57
C ALA A 48 12.58 -9.28 4.53
N SER A 49 12.49 -7.97 4.76
CA SER A 49 13.65 -7.07 4.82
C SER A 49 14.62 -7.46 5.93
N GLY A 50 14.11 -7.74 7.14
CA GLY A 50 14.94 -8.20 8.27
C GLY A 50 15.64 -9.53 7.97
N GLY A 51 14.95 -10.46 7.31
CA GLY A 51 15.52 -11.72 6.86
C GLY A 51 16.62 -11.53 5.82
N ALA A 52 16.39 -10.67 4.83
CA ALA A 52 17.37 -10.31 3.80
C ALA A 52 18.62 -9.65 4.38
N ILE A 53 18.45 -8.68 5.30
CA ILE A 53 19.57 -8.05 6.02
C ILE A 53 20.33 -9.09 6.84
N THR A 54 19.62 -9.97 7.55
CA THR A 54 20.25 -11.03 8.34
C THR A 54 21.08 -11.96 7.46
N LEU A 55 20.56 -12.34 6.29
CA LEU A 55 21.26 -13.16 5.29
C LEU A 55 22.49 -12.45 4.71
N ALA A 56 22.39 -11.16 4.43
CA ALA A 56 23.46 -10.40 3.80
C ALA A 56 24.60 -10.03 4.76
N PHE A 57 24.28 -9.74 6.03
CA PHE A 57 25.24 -9.13 6.97
C PHE A 57 25.54 -9.98 8.21
N THR A 58 24.90 -11.14 8.37
CA THR A 58 25.05 -11.96 9.59
C THR A 58 25.35 -13.41 9.24
N ALA A 59 26.17 -14.10 10.05
CA ALA A 59 26.42 -15.54 9.89
C ALA A 59 25.17 -16.41 10.23
N ARG A 60 24.09 -15.82 10.72
CA ARG A 60 22.86 -16.49 11.16
C ARG A 60 21.90 -16.79 10.00
N HIS A 61 22.40 -17.50 8.98
CA HIS A 61 21.67 -17.82 7.76
C HIS A 61 20.32 -18.49 8.02
N ARG A 62 20.25 -19.44 8.96
CA ARG A 62 18.99 -20.13 9.31
C ARG A 62 17.90 -19.16 9.75
N LEU A 63 18.25 -18.17 10.57
CA LEU A 63 17.31 -17.17 11.07
C LEU A 63 16.87 -16.23 9.94
N GLY A 64 17.82 -15.81 9.09
CA GLY A 64 17.53 -14.98 7.93
C GLY A 64 16.61 -15.66 6.90
N VAL A 65 16.83 -16.95 6.60
CA VAL A 65 15.93 -17.74 5.72
C VAL A 65 14.53 -17.85 6.31
N VAL A 66 14.40 -18.11 7.62
CA VAL A 66 13.10 -18.21 8.28
C VAL A 66 12.35 -16.88 8.23
N LEU A 67 13.00 -15.77 8.56
CA LEU A 67 12.36 -14.45 8.49
C LEU A 67 11.96 -14.09 7.05
N LEU A 68 12.85 -14.34 6.08
CA LEU A 68 12.61 -14.02 4.69
C LEU A 68 11.43 -14.82 4.13
N SER A 69 11.42 -16.13 4.35
CA SER A 69 10.33 -17.00 3.90
C SER A 69 9.01 -16.66 4.59
N ALA A 70 9.00 -16.40 5.89
CA ALA A 70 7.80 -15.97 6.61
C ALA A 70 7.24 -14.64 6.06
N GLY A 71 8.11 -13.67 5.79
CA GLY A 71 7.72 -12.38 5.20
C GLY A 71 7.13 -12.54 3.80
N LEU A 72 7.77 -13.34 2.94
CA LEU A 72 7.27 -13.63 1.59
C LEU A 72 5.92 -14.35 1.60
N LEU A 73 5.74 -15.32 2.52
CA LEU A 73 4.46 -16.01 2.68
C LEU A 73 3.35 -15.05 3.14
N ALA A 74 3.63 -14.15 4.07
CA ALA A 74 2.65 -13.15 4.52
C ALA A 74 2.25 -12.18 3.39
N ILE A 75 3.22 -11.70 2.60
CA ILE A 75 2.95 -10.85 1.43
C ILE A 75 2.13 -11.62 0.39
N GLY A 76 2.56 -12.85 0.05
CA GLY A 76 1.86 -13.70 -0.91
C GLY A 76 0.43 -14.04 -0.48
N PHE A 77 0.22 -14.31 0.81
CA PHE A 77 -1.10 -14.55 1.37
C PHE A 77 -1.99 -13.30 1.32
N THR A 78 -1.45 -12.13 1.65
CA THR A 78 -2.17 -10.85 1.56
C THR A 78 -2.61 -10.58 0.11
N TRP A 79 -1.71 -10.81 -0.84
CA TRP A 79 -2.01 -10.65 -2.27
C TRP A 79 -3.06 -11.65 -2.77
N TRP A 80 -2.96 -12.91 -2.34
CA TRP A 80 -3.95 -13.94 -2.67
C TRP A 80 -5.34 -13.60 -2.12
N ARG A 81 -5.41 -13.11 -0.89
CA ARG A 81 -6.67 -12.67 -0.25
C ARG A 81 -7.28 -11.48 -1.01
N TYR A 82 -6.47 -10.47 -1.32
CA TYR A 82 -6.91 -9.31 -2.11
C TYR A 82 -7.45 -9.72 -3.48
N ARG A 83 -6.80 -10.66 -4.17
CA ARG A 83 -7.28 -11.16 -5.47
C ARG A 83 -8.61 -11.91 -5.39
N ARG A 84 -8.84 -12.68 -4.32
CA ARG A 84 -10.12 -13.38 -4.14
C ARG A 84 -11.28 -12.43 -3.95
N GLU A 85 -11.08 -11.34 -3.23
CA GLU A 85 -12.12 -10.32 -2.97
C GLU A 85 -12.50 -9.50 -4.22
N ILE A 86 -11.71 -9.55 -5.29
CA ILE A 86 -11.98 -8.81 -6.56
C ILE A 86 -12.70 -9.69 -7.60
N THR A 87 -12.72 -11.03 -7.42
CA THR A 87 -13.26 -11.96 -8.42
C THR A 87 -14.71 -12.38 -8.15
N ASP A 88 -15.22 -12.12 -6.95
CA ASP A 88 -16.63 -12.34 -6.57
C ASP A 88 -17.43 -11.01 -6.62
#